data_AF-A0A542XRD9-F1
#
_entry.id   AF-A0A542XRD9-F1
#
_cell.length_a   1.000
_cell.length_b   1.000
_cell.length_c   1.000
_cell.angle_alpha   90.00
_cell.angle_beta   90.00
_cell.angle_gamma   90.00
#
_symmetry.space_group_name_H-M   'P 1'
#
loop_
_entity.id
_entity.type
_entity.pdbx_description
1 polymer ?
#
loop_
_entity_poly.entity_id
_entity_poly.type
_entity_poly.pdbx_seq_one_letter_code
_entity_poly.pdbx_strand_id
1 'polypeptide(L)'
;MSHGDEPFTVSDTNTSRPTFDVTLRGFDKRQVERHLGQLEGELVRTVADRDQALTRVETLTARISDLEAEVTELRERPARVDRAAFRDLGPMVEQILALAERQAEAIGEAAGQRAAELMAEAERALADARDHAALTLRDFEDELATRRADHEKVDEERRTAAQAELAEIRAAADQLREAGEAAHERARQEAVRIDEQSAQKVEQARAESEAFLSSARTQIQQEVQAARTRTQEELAHWQATVERELTDKRTAAEQEIAEQRTTVERELATQRTAAEQEIAALIAEAQEYAAKVRQRIDEQAASHQQQLATVQQDIRDRREGLGRLQSELDTAQQQLAQIRQDGSATEQELLKQQQRLGTTRRELTEELNRLEEARRAADSADQHAKEVRSRVKREAKRVADLAAAAVMAAATGGAATAEYPQVVARNLAASGDAPAPEAPDAVSHPPIGETPKLPDEGADGEGRIGQAPEAPGVAPVSSTEPAAPGETVPVAG
;
A
#
# COMPACT_ATOMS: atom_id res chain seq x y z
N MET A 1 74.06 34.42 -119.62
CA MET A 1 73.05 35.24 -118.90
C MET A 1 71.84 34.36 -118.62
N SER A 2 70.92 34.82 -117.78
CA SER A 2 69.85 33.97 -117.21
C SER A 2 68.93 33.33 -118.27
N HIS A 3 68.99 32.01 -118.34
CA HIS A 3 67.81 31.18 -118.22
C HIS A 3 68.06 30.35 -116.94
N GLY A 4 67.17 30.26 -115.97
CA GLY A 4 65.74 30.51 -116.03
C GLY A 4 65.02 29.23 -115.62
N ASP A 5 65.26 28.80 -114.38
CA ASP A 5 64.57 27.64 -113.81
C ASP A 5 63.08 27.97 -113.70
N GLU A 6 62.30 27.53 -114.68
CA GLU A 6 60.86 27.37 -114.54
C GLU A 6 60.62 26.01 -113.86
N PRO A 7 60.36 25.95 -112.54
CA PRO A 7 59.97 24.70 -111.91
C PRO A 7 58.65 24.26 -112.52
N PHE A 8 58.60 23.03 -113.05
CA PHE A 8 57.44 22.44 -113.74
C PHE A 8 56.11 22.90 -113.15
N THR A 9 55.45 23.86 -113.80
CA THR A 9 54.07 24.20 -113.48
C THR A 9 53.23 22.97 -113.79
N VAL A 10 52.64 22.38 -112.75
CA VAL A 10 51.75 21.23 -112.89
C VAL A 10 50.52 21.71 -113.66
N SER A 11 50.50 21.48 -114.97
CA SER A 11 49.41 21.86 -115.85
C SER A 11 48.08 21.28 -115.35
N ASP A 12 47.01 22.07 -115.42
CA ASP A 12 45.69 21.72 -114.90
C ASP A 12 45.07 20.49 -115.60
N THR A 13 45.42 19.30 -115.12
CA THR A 13 44.68 18.04 -115.38
C THR A 13 43.87 17.67 -114.15
N ASN A 14 42.78 18.43 -113.98
CA ASN A 14 41.63 18.26 -113.09
C ASN A 14 41.38 16.81 -112.63
N THR A 15 42.12 16.37 -111.63
CA THR A 15 42.07 15.04 -111.03
C THR A 15 41.51 15.20 -109.63
N SER A 16 40.21 14.96 -109.49
CA SER A 16 39.47 15.05 -108.24
C SER A 16 40.23 14.36 -107.11
N ARG A 17 40.72 15.15 -106.14
CA ARG A 17 41.59 14.70 -105.05
C ARG A 17 40.98 13.45 -104.41
N PRO A 18 41.64 12.26 -104.50
CA PRO A 18 40.98 10.99 -104.22
C PRO A 18 40.58 10.91 -102.75
N THR A 19 39.27 10.89 -102.52
CA THR A 19 38.67 10.76 -101.19
C THR A 19 38.56 9.28 -100.85
N PHE A 20 39.43 8.81 -99.96
CA PHE A 20 39.40 7.44 -99.44
C PHE A 20 38.51 7.34 -98.21
N ASP A 21 37.71 6.28 -98.10
CA ASP A 21 36.87 6.05 -96.92
C ASP A 21 37.72 5.76 -95.67
N VAL A 22 37.36 6.39 -94.55
CA VAL A 22 38.07 6.25 -93.27
C VAL A 22 37.38 5.20 -92.40
N THR A 23 38.06 4.09 -92.16
CA THR A 23 37.65 3.06 -91.20
C THR A 23 38.13 3.40 -89.78
N LEU A 24 37.71 2.60 -88.78
CA LEU A 24 38.07 2.77 -87.36
C LEU A 24 39.59 2.75 -87.08
N ARG A 25 40.44 2.38 -88.06
CA ARG A 25 41.90 2.47 -88.00
C ARG A 25 42.53 3.06 -89.28
N GLY A 26 41.91 4.08 -89.85
CA GLY A 26 42.42 4.81 -91.04
C GLY A 26 41.81 4.34 -92.36
N PHE A 27 42.38 4.80 -93.47
CA PHE A 27 41.82 4.61 -94.82
C PHE A 27 41.62 3.14 -95.22
N ASP A 28 40.61 2.84 -96.05
CA ASP A 28 40.44 1.50 -96.63
C ASP A 28 41.65 1.14 -97.51
N LYS A 29 42.45 0.20 -97.00
CA LYS A 29 43.62 -0.37 -97.66
C LYS A 29 43.32 -0.84 -99.09
N ARG A 30 42.13 -1.38 -99.37
CA ARG A 30 41.75 -1.86 -100.72
C ARG A 30 41.49 -0.74 -101.73
N GLN A 31 41.05 0.43 -101.26
CA GLN A 31 40.91 1.62 -102.12
C GLN A 31 42.29 2.21 -102.44
N VAL A 32 43.14 2.32 -101.41
CA VAL A 32 44.50 2.85 -101.53
C VAL A 32 45.36 1.94 -102.44
N GLU A 33 45.35 0.62 -102.24
CA GLU A 33 46.09 -0.34 -103.08
C GLU A 33 45.66 -0.28 -104.55
N ARG A 34 44.36 -0.15 -104.83
CA ARG A 34 43.86 -0.01 -106.20
C ARG A 34 44.33 1.28 -106.85
N HIS A 35 44.34 2.39 -106.10
CA HIS A 35 44.76 3.69 -106.64
C HIS A 35 46.28 3.78 -106.82
N LEU A 36 47.08 3.20 -105.93
CA LEU A 36 48.52 3.07 -106.12
C LEU A 36 48.84 2.29 -107.40
N GLY A 37 48.18 1.15 -107.63
CA GLY A 37 48.34 0.38 -108.88
C GLY A 37 47.89 1.13 -110.16
N GLN A 38 47.00 2.11 -110.06
CA GLN A 38 46.66 3.01 -111.17
C GLN A 38 47.80 4.00 -111.43
N LEU A 39 48.28 4.69 -110.38
CA LEU A 39 49.38 5.65 -110.48
C LEU A 39 50.69 4.98 -110.95
N GLU A 40 50.97 3.75 -110.54
CA GLU A 40 52.11 2.96 -111.04
C GLU A 40 51.98 2.67 -112.54
N GLY A 41 50.77 2.34 -113.03
CA GLY A 41 50.51 2.15 -114.46
C GLY A 41 50.64 3.44 -115.28
N GLU A 42 50.17 4.57 -114.75
CA GLU A 42 50.32 5.90 -115.35
C GLU A 42 51.78 6.36 -115.38
N LEU A 43 52.55 6.06 -114.33
CA LEU A 43 53.99 6.33 -114.27
C LEU A 43 54.77 5.50 -115.32
N VAL A 44 54.49 4.20 -115.44
CA VAL A 44 55.11 3.34 -116.47
C VAL A 44 54.79 3.85 -117.87
N ARG A 45 53.55 4.28 -118.13
CA ARG A 45 53.14 4.86 -119.41
C ARG A 45 53.86 6.17 -119.72
N THR A 46 53.87 7.12 -118.78
CA THR A 46 54.50 8.43 -118.99
C THR A 46 56.02 8.34 -119.16
N VAL A 47 56.67 7.35 -118.51
CA VAL A 47 58.08 7.01 -118.77
C VAL A 47 58.28 6.48 -120.19
N ALA A 48 57.42 5.58 -120.69
CA ALA A 48 57.51 5.07 -122.05
C ALA A 48 57.25 6.17 -123.12
N ASP A 49 56.27 7.05 -122.89
CA ASP A 49 55.97 8.18 -123.77
C ASP A 49 57.13 9.20 -123.80
N ARG A 50 57.79 9.45 -122.66
CA ARG A 50 59.03 10.25 -122.55
C ARG A 50 60.17 9.63 -123.34
N ASP A 51 60.42 8.34 -123.17
CA ASP A 51 61.56 7.67 -123.81
C ASP A 51 61.38 7.60 -125.33
N GLN A 52 60.14 7.41 -125.81
CA GLN A 52 59.82 7.56 -127.22
C GLN A 52 60.05 8.99 -127.75
N ALA A 53 59.80 10.02 -126.94
CA ALA A 53 60.09 11.40 -127.30
C ALA A 53 61.60 11.67 -127.40
N LEU A 54 62.42 11.12 -126.50
CA LEU A 54 63.88 11.24 -126.55
C LEU A 54 64.45 10.65 -127.85
N THR A 55 64.06 9.43 -128.24
CA THR A 55 64.49 8.82 -129.50
C THR A 55 64.09 9.64 -130.74
N ARG A 56 62.95 10.35 -130.70
CA ARG A 56 62.57 11.30 -131.77
C ARG A 56 63.52 12.50 -131.83
N VAL A 57 63.93 13.06 -130.70
CA VAL A 57 64.90 14.18 -130.65
C VAL A 57 66.27 13.74 -131.17
N GLU A 58 66.77 12.56 -130.78
CA GLU A 58 68.01 11.99 -131.32
C GLU A 58 67.93 11.83 -132.85
N THR A 59 66.83 11.26 -133.35
CA THR A 59 66.59 11.05 -134.80
C THR A 59 66.54 12.37 -135.57
N LEU A 60 65.93 13.42 -135.02
CA LEU A 60 65.89 14.75 -135.64
C LEU A 60 67.25 15.44 -135.62
N THR A 61 68.04 15.23 -134.55
CA THR A 61 69.38 15.81 -134.41
C THR A 61 70.33 15.26 -135.48
N ALA A 62 70.30 13.95 -135.75
CA ALA A 62 71.08 13.34 -136.83
C ALA A 62 70.76 13.94 -138.21
N ARG A 63 69.47 14.12 -138.52
CA ARG A 63 69.03 14.72 -139.80
C ARG A 63 69.48 16.18 -139.99
N ILE A 64 69.66 16.93 -138.90
CA ILE A 64 70.19 18.29 -138.96
C ILE A 64 71.67 18.25 -139.37
N SER A 65 72.48 17.37 -138.77
CA SER A 65 73.89 17.21 -139.17
C SER A 65 74.06 16.70 -140.61
N ASP A 66 73.15 15.84 -141.11
CA ASP A 66 73.18 15.39 -142.51
C ASP A 66 72.93 16.57 -143.48
N LEU A 67 71.91 17.39 -143.21
CA LEU A 67 71.57 18.57 -144.01
C LEU A 67 72.66 19.67 -143.95
N GLU A 68 73.32 19.83 -142.81
CA GLU A 68 74.47 20.75 -142.70
C GLU A 68 75.64 20.32 -143.60
N ALA A 69 75.87 19.01 -143.76
CA ALA A 69 76.87 18.47 -144.68
C ALA A 69 76.49 18.67 -146.17
N GLU A 70 75.23 18.45 -146.55
CA GLU A 70 74.78 18.74 -147.93
C GLU A 70 74.96 20.23 -148.29
N VAL A 71 74.66 21.13 -147.35
CA VAL A 71 74.84 22.58 -147.53
C VAL A 71 76.32 22.98 -147.64
N THR A 72 77.27 22.24 -147.08
CA THR A 72 78.70 22.49 -147.33
C THR A 72 79.14 21.96 -148.69
N GLU A 73 78.72 20.77 -149.13
CA GLU A 73 79.09 20.25 -150.47
C GLU A 73 78.60 21.19 -151.59
N LEU A 74 77.35 21.66 -151.50
CA LEU A 74 76.78 22.57 -152.49
C LEU A 74 77.49 23.94 -152.58
N ARG A 75 78.25 24.34 -151.55
CA ARG A 75 79.00 25.60 -151.54
C ARG A 75 80.37 25.52 -152.25
N GLU A 76 80.94 24.33 -152.44
CA GLU A 76 82.28 24.17 -153.03
C GLU A 76 82.28 24.04 -154.58
N ARG A 77 81.14 24.21 -155.25
CA ARG A 77 81.03 24.06 -156.72
C ARG A 77 80.87 25.40 -157.49
N PRO A 78 81.96 26.10 -157.87
CA PRO A 78 81.89 27.24 -158.78
C PRO A 78 81.77 26.81 -160.26
N ALA A 79 80.81 27.36 -161.01
CA ALA A 79 80.58 27.04 -162.42
C ALA A 79 80.86 28.23 -163.37
N ARG A 80 81.51 27.98 -164.50
CA ARG A 80 81.67 28.92 -165.64
C ARG A 80 81.90 28.18 -166.97
N VAL A 81 81.06 28.43 -167.98
CA VAL A 81 81.31 28.09 -169.40
C VAL A 81 80.60 29.15 -170.29
N ASP A 82 80.92 29.13 -171.59
CA ASP A 82 80.16 29.70 -172.73
C ASP A 82 80.27 31.22 -173.03
N ARG A 83 80.38 31.64 -174.30
CA ARG A 83 80.77 30.91 -175.55
C ARG A 83 81.29 31.89 -176.61
N ALA A 84 81.89 31.37 -177.69
CA ALA A 84 82.45 32.15 -178.79
C ALA A 84 81.38 32.71 -179.75
N ALA A 85 81.70 33.81 -180.44
CA ALA A 85 80.85 34.46 -181.44
C ALA A 85 81.28 34.12 -182.88
N PHE A 86 80.30 34.02 -183.79
CA PHE A 86 80.52 33.89 -185.23
C PHE A 86 79.81 35.03 -185.97
N ARG A 87 80.52 35.62 -186.93
CA ARG A 87 79.98 36.52 -187.97
C ARG A 87 79.82 35.73 -189.27
N ASP A 88 79.17 36.36 -190.25
CA ASP A 88 79.13 35.97 -191.67
C ASP A 88 78.26 34.74 -192.03
N LEU A 89 76.95 34.85 -191.78
CA LEU A 89 75.92 34.14 -192.56
C LEU A 89 74.91 35.14 -193.15
N GLY A 90 74.62 35.01 -194.45
CA GLY A 90 73.90 36.01 -195.25
C GLY A 90 72.38 35.81 -195.36
N PRO A 91 71.69 36.53 -196.28
CA PRO A 91 70.24 36.82 -196.21
C PRO A 91 69.29 35.63 -196.30
N MET A 92 69.73 34.44 -196.73
CA MET A 92 68.90 33.24 -196.61
C MET A 92 68.76 32.78 -195.15
N VAL A 93 69.78 33.05 -194.31
CA VAL A 93 69.70 32.82 -192.86
C VAL A 93 68.85 33.89 -192.19
N GLU A 94 68.83 35.14 -192.67
CA GLU A 94 67.84 36.14 -192.21
C GLU A 94 66.40 35.68 -192.49
N GLN A 95 66.14 35.07 -193.65
CA GLN A 95 64.82 34.54 -193.98
C GLN A 95 64.46 33.27 -193.19
N ILE A 96 65.43 32.40 -192.89
CA ILE A 96 65.24 31.25 -191.98
C ILE A 96 65.01 31.73 -190.55
N LEU A 97 65.74 32.75 -190.09
CA LEU A 97 65.56 33.36 -188.78
C LEU A 97 64.19 34.03 -188.68
N ALA A 98 63.74 34.79 -189.67
CA ALA A 98 62.40 35.41 -189.66
C ALA A 98 61.25 34.37 -189.71
N LEU A 99 61.47 33.20 -190.32
CA LEU A 99 60.54 32.08 -190.25
C LEU A 99 60.59 31.36 -188.89
N ALA A 100 61.78 31.18 -188.33
CA ALA A 100 61.97 30.59 -187.01
C ALA A 100 61.47 31.51 -185.88
N GLU A 101 61.56 32.83 -186.07
CA GLU A 101 61.04 33.88 -185.18
C GLU A 101 59.51 33.82 -185.19
N ARG A 102 58.86 33.84 -186.36
CA ARG A 102 57.40 33.62 -186.45
C ARG A 102 56.93 32.26 -185.93
N GLN A 103 57.74 31.21 -186.07
CA GLN A 103 57.45 29.91 -185.47
C GLN A 103 57.64 29.92 -183.94
N ALA A 104 58.64 30.64 -183.42
CA ALA A 104 58.87 30.82 -182.00
C ALA A 104 57.80 31.72 -181.36
N GLU A 105 57.32 32.76 -182.05
CA GLU A 105 56.15 33.56 -181.71
C GLU A 105 54.91 32.66 -181.64
N ALA A 106 54.59 31.91 -182.70
CA ALA A 106 53.43 31.01 -182.71
C ALA A 106 53.51 29.88 -181.66
N ILE A 107 54.71 29.34 -181.39
CA ILE A 107 54.93 28.37 -180.30
C ILE A 107 54.81 29.05 -178.93
N GLY A 108 55.29 30.29 -178.78
CA GLY A 108 55.20 31.08 -177.56
C GLY A 108 53.77 31.50 -177.23
N GLU A 109 52.98 31.92 -178.23
CA GLU A 109 51.55 32.17 -178.12
C GLU A 109 50.80 30.90 -177.75
N ALA A 110 51.05 29.78 -178.45
CA ALA A 110 50.39 28.50 -178.14
C ALA A 110 50.80 27.92 -176.77
N ALA A 111 52.04 28.14 -176.33
CA ALA A 111 52.51 27.76 -175.00
C ALA A 111 51.93 28.68 -173.91
N GLY A 112 51.83 29.99 -174.18
CA GLY A 112 51.20 30.97 -173.30
C GLY A 112 49.70 30.75 -173.15
N GLN A 113 49.01 30.40 -174.23
CA GLN A 113 47.60 29.98 -174.22
C GLN A 113 47.43 28.72 -173.35
N ARG A 114 48.20 27.65 -173.59
CA ARG A 114 48.15 26.43 -172.76
C ARG A 114 48.52 26.67 -171.30
N ALA A 115 49.46 27.56 -171.03
CA ALA A 115 49.82 27.93 -169.67
C ALA A 115 48.67 28.70 -168.98
N ALA A 116 48.01 29.61 -169.70
CA ALA A 116 46.83 30.32 -169.20
C ALA A 116 45.62 29.39 -169.00
N GLU A 117 45.43 28.41 -169.90
CA GLU A 117 44.42 27.35 -169.78
C GLU A 117 44.67 26.49 -168.53
N LEU A 118 45.88 25.94 -168.38
CA LEU A 118 46.26 25.14 -167.22
C LEU A 118 46.24 25.93 -165.90
N MET A 119 46.62 27.21 -165.92
CA MET A 119 46.49 28.08 -164.73
C MET A 119 45.02 28.34 -164.39
N ALA A 120 44.16 28.60 -165.38
CA ALA A 120 42.72 28.78 -165.15
C ALA A 120 42.04 27.48 -164.69
N GLU A 121 42.49 26.31 -165.16
CA GLU A 121 42.04 25.01 -164.67
C GLU A 121 42.51 24.75 -163.23
N ALA A 122 43.77 25.07 -162.90
CA ALA A 122 44.30 24.96 -161.55
C ALA A 122 43.62 25.94 -160.57
N GLU A 123 43.36 27.18 -160.97
CA GLU A 123 42.63 28.18 -160.19
C GLU A 123 41.17 27.75 -159.94
N ARG A 124 40.49 27.18 -160.95
CA ARG A 124 39.16 26.57 -160.79
C ARG A 124 39.20 25.40 -159.82
N ALA A 125 40.05 24.40 -160.06
CA ALA A 125 40.15 23.23 -159.19
C ALA A 125 40.52 23.58 -157.74
N LEU A 126 41.29 24.65 -157.52
CA LEU A 126 41.66 25.15 -156.20
C LEU A 126 40.52 25.97 -155.56
N ALA A 127 39.74 26.73 -156.34
CA ALA A 127 38.50 27.35 -155.88
C ALA A 127 37.45 26.29 -155.51
N ASP A 128 37.19 25.32 -156.39
CA ASP A 128 36.31 24.18 -156.15
C ASP A 128 36.72 23.43 -154.88
N ALA A 129 38.02 23.14 -154.70
CA ALA A 129 38.53 22.47 -153.50
C ALA A 129 38.37 23.31 -152.22
N ARG A 130 38.50 24.65 -152.31
CA ARG A 130 38.22 25.56 -151.18
C ARG A 130 36.74 25.59 -150.84
N ASP A 131 35.85 25.62 -151.83
CA ASP A 131 34.41 25.66 -151.62
C ASP A 131 33.91 24.33 -151.04
N HIS A 132 34.42 23.19 -151.53
CA HIS A 132 34.15 21.88 -150.91
C HIS A 132 34.71 21.78 -149.48
N ALA A 133 35.87 22.36 -149.20
CA ALA A 133 36.41 22.41 -147.84
C ALA A 133 35.57 23.31 -146.91
N ALA A 134 35.09 24.45 -147.40
CA ALA A 134 34.22 25.36 -146.65
C ALA A 134 32.83 24.73 -146.38
N LEU A 135 32.27 24.02 -147.35
CA LEU A 135 31.03 23.25 -147.19
C LEU A 135 31.21 22.14 -146.15
N THR A 136 32.22 21.28 -146.28
CA THR A 136 32.43 20.18 -145.32
C THR A 136 32.76 20.67 -143.91
N LEU A 137 33.53 21.76 -143.74
CA LEU A 137 33.73 22.39 -142.44
C LEU A 137 32.41 22.89 -141.84
N ARG A 138 31.56 23.54 -142.64
CA ARG A 138 30.23 23.98 -142.19
C ARG A 138 29.33 22.80 -141.81
N ASP A 139 29.30 21.74 -142.62
CA ASP A 139 28.51 20.54 -142.32
C ASP A 139 28.96 19.91 -140.98
N PHE A 140 30.27 19.89 -140.70
CA PHE A 140 30.80 19.46 -139.40
C PHE A 140 30.49 20.45 -138.25
N GLU A 141 30.46 21.75 -138.49
CA GLU A 141 30.05 22.76 -137.49
C GLU A 141 28.57 22.61 -137.15
N ASP A 142 27.70 22.41 -138.15
CA ASP A 142 26.26 22.16 -137.97
C ASP A 142 26.01 20.78 -137.30
N GLU A 143 26.78 19.73 -137.62
CA GLU A 143 26.78 18.45 -136.88
C GLU A 143 27.22 18.61 -135.41
N LEU A 144 28.23 19.43 -135.13
CA LEU A 144 28.72 19.66 -133.76
C LEU A 144 27.76 20.55 -132.96
N ALA A 145 27.10 21.52 -133.61
CA ALA A 145 26.07 22.35 -133.01
C ALA A 145 24.82 21.53 -132.65
N THR A 146 24.36 20.66 -133.55
CA THR A 146 23.23 19.76 -133.28
C THR A 146 23.55 18.75 -132.18
N ARG A 147 24.72 18.08 -132.22
CA ARG A 147 25.16 17.18 -131.12
C ARG A 147 25.25 17.90 -129.77
N ARG A 148 25.77 19.14 -129.72
CA ARG A 148 25.80 19.94 -128.48
C ARG A 148 24.39 20.24 -127.97
N ALA A 149 23.51 20.75 -128.82
CA ALA A 149 22.13 21.05 -128.45
C ALA A 149 21.35 19.81 -127.98
N ASP A 150 21.61 18.63 -128.56
CA ASP A 150 20.99 17.38 -128.12
C ASP A 150 21.57 16.87 -126.79
N HIS A 151 22.88 17.02 -126.55
CA HIS A 151 23.47 16.77 -125.24
C HIS A 151 22.94 17.73 -124.16
N GLU A 152 22.78 19.01 -124.48
CA GLU A 152 22.22 20.03 -123.58
C GLU A 152 20.78 19.69 -123.19
N LYS A 153 19.92 19.35 -124.15
CA LYS A 153 18.55 18.86 -123.88
C LYS A 153 18.55 17.63 -122.96
N VAL A 154 19.34 16.61 -123.27
CA VAL A 154 19.38 15.37 -122.48
C VAL A 154 19.87 15.62 -121.05
N ASP A 155 20.81 16.54 -120.84
CA ASP A 155 21.24 16.92 -119.50
C ASP A 155 20.24 17.85 -118.77
N GLU A 156 19.47 18.68 -119.48
CA GLU A 156 18.34 19.43 -118.91
C GLU A 156 17.17 18.52 -118.51
N GLU A 157 16.83 17.53 -119.34
CA GLU A 157 15.86 16.47 -119.03
C GLU A 157 16.30 15.67 -117.79
N ARG A 158 17.59 15.28 -117.71
CA ARG A 158 18.15 14.61 -116.52
C ARG A 158 18.11 15.49 -115.28
N ARG A 159 18.46 16.77 -115.39
CA ARG A 159 18.45 17.73 -114.27
C ARG A 159 17.02 17.97 -113.77
N THR A 160 16.05 18.13 -114.67
CA THR A 160 14.64 18.35 -114.31
C THR A 160 14.00 17.09 -113.74
N ALA A 161 14.29 15.89 -114.28
CA ALA A 161 13.88 14.61 -113.69
C ALA A 161 14.47 14.42 -112.29
N ALA A 162 15.78 14.61 -112.09
CA ALA A 162 16.40 14.51 -110.77
C ALA A 162 15.88 15.57 -109.77
N GLN A 163 15.54 16.77 -110.24
CA GLN A 163 14.89 17.79 -109.40
C GLN A 163 13.45 17.40 -109.01
N ALA A 164 12.70 16.76 -109.91
CA ALA A 164 11.37 16.22 -109.62
C ALA A 164 11.44 15.07 -108.60
N GLU A 165 12.31 14.08 -108.81
CA GLU A 165 12.55 12.99 -107.85
C GLU A 165 12.96 13.53 -106.47
N LEU A 166 13.86 14.51 -106.41
CA LEU A 166 14.25 15.16 -105.15
C LEU A 166 13.11 15.96 -104.50
N ALA A 167 12.17 16.51 -105.28
CA ALA A 167 10.98 17.18 -104.76
C ALA A 167 9.97 16.16 -104.20
N GLU A 168 9.74 15.04 -104.90
CA GLU A 168 8.87 13.95 -104.43
C GLU A 168 9.42 13.29 -103.16
N ILE A 169 10.73 12.99 -103.12
CA ILE A 169 11.40 12.43 -101.93
C ILE A 169 11.29 13.39 -100.73
N ARG A 170 11.42 14.70 -100.95
CA ARG A 170 11.22 15.71 -99.89
C ARG A 170 9.78 15.74 -99.41
N ALA A 171 8.80 15.82 -100.32
CA ALA A 171 7.39 15.81 -99.97
C ALA A 171 6.98 14.54 -99.21
N ALA A 172 7.49 13.37 -99.59
CA ALA A 172 7.28 12.12 -98.87
C ALA A 172 7.94 12.12 -97.49
N ALA A 173 9.16 12.64 -97.35
CA ALA A 173 9.85 12.77 -96.06
C ALA A 173 9.16 13.78 -95.12
N ASP A 174 8.58 14.86 -95.68
CA ASP A 174 7.79 15.84 -94.94
C ASP A 174 6.47 15.23 -94.45
N GLN A 175 5.73 14.55 -95.33
CA GLN A 175 4.50 13.82 -94.95
C GLN A 175 4.76 12.74 -93.89
N LEU A 176 5.87 11.99 -93.98
CA LEU A 176 6.25 11.01 -92.97
C LEU A 176 6.60 11.67 -91.62
N ARG A 177 7.19 12.86 -91.62
CA ARG A 177 7.46 13.63 -90.41
C ARG A 177 6.16 14.14 -89.77
N GLU A 178 5.29 14.77 -90.54
CA GLU A 178 3.98 15.26 -90.07
C GLU A 178 3.11 14.11 -89.54
N ALA A 179 3.10 12.96 -90.22
CA ALA A 179 2.40 11.76 -89.75
C ALA A 179 3.00 11.20 -88.45
N GLY A 180 4.34 11.22 -88.31
CA GLY A 180 5.04 10.81 -87.10
C GLY A 180 4.78 11.74 -85.91
N GLU A 181 4.83 13.06 -86.12
CA GLU A 181 4.49 14.08 -85.11
C GLU A 181 3.02 13.98 -84.69
N ALA A 182 2.09 13.83 -85.65
CA ALA A 182 0.68 13.64 -85.36
C ALA A 182 0.38 12.31 -84.64
N ALA A 183 1.12 11.23 -84.91
CA ALA A 183 1.02 9.98 -84.17
C ALA A 183 1.58 10.11 -82.74
N HIS A 184 2.69 10.83 -82.58
CA HIS A 184 3.33 11.08 -81.28
C HIS A 184 2.47 11.96 -80.38
N GLU A 185 1.85 13.01 -80.90
CA GLU A 185 0.92 13.84 -80.12
C GLU A 185 -0.38 13.11 -79.75
N ARG A 186 -0.88 12.19 -80.60
CA ARG A 186 -1.98 11.29 -80.21
C ARG A 186 -1.55 10.36 -79.08
N ALA A 187 -0.38 9.72 -79.19
CA ALA A 187 0.14 8.85 -78.14
C ALA A 187 0.38 9.60 -76.82
N ARG A 188 0.81 10.87 -76.86
CA ARG A 188 0.90 11.76 -75.68
C ARG A 188 -0.47 12.05 -75.08
N GLN A 189 -1.46 12.41 -75.89
CA GLN A 189 -2.83 12.69 -75.42
C GLN A 189 -3.51 11.44 -74.85
N GLU A 190 -3.28 10.28 -75.45
CA GLU A 190 -3.76 8.98 -74.94
C GLU A 190 -3.07 8.59 -73.63
N ALA A 191 -1.75 8.79 -73.52
CA ALA A 191 -1.02 8.56 -72.27
C ALA A 191 -1.54 9.45 -71.13
N VAL A 192 -1.64 10.77 -71.36
CA VAL A 192 -2.19 11.72 -70.37
C VAL A 192 -3.63 11.34 -69.97
N ARG A 193 -4.47 10.94 -70.94
CA ARG A 193 -5.84 10.49 -70.66
C ARG A 193 -5.90 9.19 -69.86
N ILE A 194 -4.97 8.26 -70.08
CA ILE A 194 -4.84 7.02 -69.31
C ILE A 194 -4.35 7.33 -67.89
N ASP A 195 -3.36 8.20 -67.75
CA ASP A 195 -2.84 8.66 -66.45
C ASP A 195 -3.94 9.34 -65.63
N GLU A 196 -4.67 10.31 -66.21
CA GLU A 196 -5.84 10.97 -65.60
C GLU A 196 -6.91 9.96 -65.16
N GLN A 197 -7.27 9.00 -66.03
CA GLN A 197 -8.26 7.96 -65.69
C GLN A 197 -7.75 7.00 -64.62
N SER A 198 -6.44 6.75 -64.55
CA SER A 198 -5.83 5.92 -63.49
C SER A 198 -5.82 6.66 -62.15
N ALA A 199 -5.47 7.95 -62.16
CA ALA A 199 -5.50 8.82 -60.98
C ALA A 199 -6.91 8.94 -60.41
N GLN A 200 -7.91 9.23 -61.25
CA GLN A 200 -9.32 9.29 -60.85
C GLN A 200 -9.81 7.96 -60.23
N LYS A 201 -9.43 6.80 -60.78
CA LYS A 201 -9.78 5.49 -60.20
C LYS A 201 -9.08 5.24 -58.86
N VAL A 202 -7.82 5.65 -58.72
CA VAL A 202 -7.08 5.54 -57.46
C VAL A 202 -7.65 6.48 -56.39
N GLU A 203 -8.08 7.69 -56.75
CA GLU A 203 -8.76 8.64 -55.86
C GLU A 203 -10.15 8.13 -55.45
N GLN A 204 -10.93 7.57 -56.38
CA GLN A 204 -12.22 6.92 -56.09
C GLN A 204 -12.04 5.75 -55.12
N ALA A 205 -11.13 4.81 -55.41
CA ALA A 205 -10.85 3.66 -54.54
C ALA A 205 -10.33 4.08 -53.15
N ARG A 206 -9.55 5.18 -53.05
CA ARG A 206 -9.15 5.77 -51.76
C ARG A 206 -10.34 6.35 -51.01
N ALA A 207 -11.16 7.17 -51.67
CA ALA A 207 -12.33 7.79 -51.05
C ALA A 207 -13.36 6.73 -50.57
N GLU A 208 -13.58 5.68 -51.35
CA GLU A 208 -14.41 4.52 -50.96
C GLU A 208 -13.80 3.78 -49.74
N SER A 209 -12.49 3.57 -49.74
CA SER A 209 -11.78 2.95 -48.61
C SER A 209 -11.83 3.81 -47.34
N GLU A 210 -11.67 5.13 -47.45
CA GLU A 210 -11.77 6.07 -46.35
C GLU A 210 -13.21 6.20 -45.83
N ALA A 211 -14.21 6.17 -46.70
CA ALA A 211 -15.63 6.10 -46.34
C ALA A 211 -15.97 4.78 -45.61
N PHE A 212 -15.43 3.64 -46.06
CA PHE A 212 -15.58 2.35 -45.40
C PHE A 212 -14.88 2.33 -44.02
N LEU A 213 -13.63 2.78 -43.93
CA LEU A 213 -12.89 2.83 -42.67
C LEU A 213 -13.49 3.83 -41.66
N SER A 214 -14.00 4.97 -42.11
CA SER A 214 -14.67 5.93 -41.24
C SER A 214 -16.03 5.41 -40.74
N SER A 215 -16.87 4.82 -41.61
CA SER A 215 -18.13 4.20 -41.21
C SER A 215 -17.91 3.04 -40.24
N ALA A 216 -17.02 2.09 -40.56
CA ALA A 216 -16.63 0.99 -39.67
C ALA A 216 -16.09 1.49 -38.31
N ARG A 217 -15.27 2.54 -38.31
CA ARG A 217 -14.80 3.18 -37.06
C ARG A 217 -15.96 3.76 -36.24
N THR A 218 -16.91 4.45 -36.88
CA THR A 218 -18.08 4.97 -36.15
C THR A 218 -18.99 3.87 -35.63
N GLN A 219 -19.17 2.77 -36.37
CA GLN A 219 -19.93 1.61 -35.90
C GLN A 219 -19.25 0.96 -34.69
N ILE A 220 -17.95 0.66 -34.75
CA ILE A 220 -17.20 0.10 -33.62
C ILE A 220 -17.26 1.04 -32.40
N GLN A 221 -17.19 2.35 -32.61
CA GLN A 221 -17.37 3.32 -31.52
C GLN A 221 -18.78 3.28 -30.92
N GLN A 222 -19.83 3.15 -31.72
CA GLN A 222 -21.21 3.02 -31.24
C GLN A 222 -21.41 1.70 -30.48
N GLU A 223 -20.93 0.58 -31.01
CA GLU A 223 -21.01 -0.75 -30.39
C GLU A 223 -20.26 -0.80 -29.05
N VAL A 224 -19.03 -0.25 -28.98
CA VAL A 224 -18.26 -0.17 -27.74
C VAL A 224 -18.95 0.72 -26.69
N GLN A 225 -19.57 1.83 -27.08
CA GLN A 225 -20.31 2.67 -26.13
C GLN A 225 -21.62 1.99 -25.68
N ALA A 226 -22.34 1.30 -26.58
CA ALA A 226 -23.53 0.53 -26.22
C ALA A 226 -23.21 -0.68 -25.32
N ALA A 227 -22.06 -1.33 -25.50
CA ALA A 227 -21.56 -2.37 -24.59
C ALA A 227 -21.20 -1.79 -23.22
N ARG A 228 -20.65 -0.57 -23.17
CA ARG A 228 -20.36 0.14 -21.91
C ARG A 228 -21.62 0.56 -21.16
N THR A 229 -22.65 1.09 -21.83
CA THR A 229 -23.90 1.43 -21.15
C THR A 229 -24.61 0.18 -20.64
N ARG A 230 -24.70 -0.89 -21.44
CA ARG A 230 -25.27 -2.18 -20.99
C ARG A 230 -24.55 -2.75 -19.77
N THR A 231 -23.22 -2.81 -19.78
CA THR A 231 -22.45 -3.32 -18.63
C THR A 231 -22.54 -2.42 -17.40
N GLN A 232 -22.77 -1.11 -17.57
CA GLN A 232 -23.09 -0.18 -16.47
C GLN A 232 -24.52 -0.38 -15.93
N GLU A 233 -25.50 -0.61 -16.81
CA GLU A 233 -26.90 -0.93 -16.47
C GLU A 233 -27.01 -2.27 -15.74
N GLU A 234 -26.32 -3.31 -16.22
CA GLU A 234 -26.20 -4.63 -15.60
C GLU A 234 -25.52 -4.54 -14.22
N LEU A 235 -24.42 -3.78 -14.09
CA LEU A 235 -23.74 -3.57 -12.81
C LEU A 235 -24.62 -2.81 -11.82
N ALA A 236 -25.32 -1.75 -12.25
CA ALA A 236 -26.24 -1.00 -11.40
C ALA A 236 -27.46 -1.84 -10.98
N HIS A 237 -27.97 -2.70 -11.87
CA HIS A 237 -29.02 -3.65 -11.57
C HIS A 237 -28.57 -4.71 -10.55
N TRP A 238 -27.36 -5.25 -10.70
CA TRP A 238 -26.75 -6.17 -9.74
C TRP A 238 -26.52 -5.51 -8.38
N GLN A 239 -25.97 -4.29 -8.35
CA GLN A 239 -25.80 -3.50 -7.13
C GLN A 239 -27.14 -3.28 -6.41
N ALA A 240 -28.16 -2.78 -7.11
CA ALA A 240 -29.49 -2.56 -6.53
C ALA A 240 -30.19 -3.86 -6.08
N THR A 241 -29.82 -5.02 -6.65
CA THR A 241 -30.33 -6.33 -6.23
C THR A 241 -29.61 -6.83 -4.98
N VAL A 242 -28.28 -6.70 -4.92
CA VAL A 242 -27.47 -7.03 -3.73
C VAL A 242 -27.81 -6.11 -2.55
N GLU A 243 -28.06 -4.82 -2.80
CA GLU A 243 -28.51 -3.88 -1.76
C GLU A 243 -29.86 -4.29 -1.17
N ARG A 244 -30.82 -4.71 -2.01
CA ARG A 244 -32.12 -5.26 -1.55
C ARG A 244 -31.94 -6.54 -0.76
N GLU A 245 -31.18 -7.51 -1.27
CA GLU A 245 -30.89 -8.74 -0.52
C GLU A 245 -30.23 -8.45 0.84
N LEU A 246 -29.38 -7.42 0.92
CA LEU A 246 -28.76 -6.99 2.18
C LEU A 246 -29.75 -6.28 3.11
N THR A 247 -30.69 -5.47 2.61
CA THR A 247 -31.77 -4.91 3.46
C THR A 247 -32.75 -5.97 3.92
N ASP A 248 -33.07 -6.95 3.08
CA ASP A 248 -34.01 -8.03 3.40
C ASP A 248 -33.38 -8.96 4.45
N LYS A 249 -32.11 -9.35 4.27
CA LYS A 249 -31.36 -10.15 5.27
C LYS A 249 -31.13 -9.38 6.58
N ARG A 250 -30.93 -8.05 6.54
CA ARG A 250 -30.84 -7.21 7.76
C ARG A 250 -32.17 -7.13 8.50
N THR A 251 -33.26 -6.82 7.80
CA THR A 251 -34.58 -6.70 8.43
C THR A 251 -35.11 -8.04 8.94
N ALA A 252 -34.80 -9.15 8.27
CA ALA A 252 -35.05 -10.50 8.79
C ALA A 252 -34.25 -10.78 10.07
N ALA A 253 -32.94 -10.49 10.10
CA ALA A 253 -32.11 -10.67 11.31
C ALA A 253 -32.54 -9.74 12.46
N GLU A 254 -32.98 -8.51 12.17
CA GLU A 254 -33.55 -7.59 13.15
C GLU A 254 -34.88 -8.11 13.72
N GLN A 255 -35.72 -8.75 12.90
CA GLN A 255 -36.94 -9.43 13.32
C GLN A 255 -36.63 -10.66 14.19
N GLU A 256 -35.72 -11.54 13.77
CA GLU A 256 -35.28 -12.70 14.58
C GLU A 256 -34.73 -12.27 15.95
N ILE A 257 -33.92 -11.21 15.99
CA ILE A 257 -33.39 -10.65 17.25
C ILE A 257 -34.52 -10.04 18.11
N ALA A 258 -35.53 -9.42 17.51
CA ALA A 258 -36.69 -8.90 18.24
C ALA A 258 -37.57 -10.03 18.79
N GLU A 259 -37.81 -11.09 18.01
CA GLU A 259 -38.55 -12.28 18.45
C GLU A 259 -37.82 -13.00 19.59
N GLN A 260 -36.51 -13.21 19.47
CA GLN A 260 -35.66 -13.76 20.53
C GLN A 260 -35.70 -12.89 21.79
N ARG A 261 -35.58 -11.56 21.67
CA ARG A 261 -35.70 -10.63 22.80
C ARG A 261 -37.05 -10.74 23.49
N THR A 262 -38.16 -10.65 22.76
CA THR A 262 -39.50 -10.77 23.38
C THR A 262 -39.75 -12.16 23.97
N THR A 263 -39.07 -13.21 23.48
CA THR A 263 -39.14 -14.56 24.05
C THR A 263 -38.39 -14.62 25.38
N VAL A 264 -37.14 -14.16 25.41
CA VAL A 264 -36.33 -14.05 26.65
C VAL A 264 -36.99 -13.11 27.68
N GLU A 265 -37.62 -12.02 27.25
CA GLU A 265 -38.39 -11.12 28.12
C GLU A 265 -39.62 -11.82 28.74
N ARG A 266 -40.32 -12.67 27.97
CA ARG A 266 -41.43 -13.50 28.49
C ARG A 266 -40.93 -14.56 29.46
N GLU A 267 -39.85 -15.26 29.14
CA GLU A 267 -39.24 -16.28 30.01
C GLU A 267 -38.72 -15.66 31.32
N LEU A 268 -38.07 -14.50 31.24
CA LEU A 268 -37.58 -13.79 32.42
C LEU A 268 -38.73 -13.19 33.24
N ALA A 269 -39.85 -12.81 32.60
CA ALA A 269 -41.07 -12.42 33.30
C ALA A 269 -41.73 -13.62 34.01
N THR A 270 -41.84 -14.79 33.38
CA THR A 270 -42.41 -15.98 34.04
C THR A 270 -41.52 -16.45 35.19
N GLN A 271 -40.20 -16.49 35.01
CA GLN A 271 -39.22 -16.77 36.07
C GLN A 271 -39.34 -15.79 37.24
N ARG A 272 -39.50 -14.47 36.98
CA ARG A 272 -39.77 -13.49 38.04
C ARG A 272 -41.08 -13.79 38.78
N THR A 273 -42.18 -14.03 38.07
CA THR A 273 -43.46 -14.33 38.74
C THR A 273 -43.44 -15.65 39.52
N ALA A 274 -42.64 -16.64 39.08
CA ALA A 274 -42.43 -17.87 39.83
C ALA A 274 -41.60 -17.62 41.10
N ALA A 275 -40.48 -16.90 41.00
CA ALA A 275 -39.67 -16.54 42.16
C ALA A 275 -40.43 -15.64 43.15
N GLU A 276 -41.29 -14.73 42.67
CA GLU A 276 -42.18 -13.93 43.51
C GLU A 276 -43.22 -14.80 44.24
N GLN A 277 -43.75 -15.84 43.60
CA GLN A 277 -44.65 -16.82 44.22
C GLN A 277 -43.93 -17.70 45.25
N GLU A 278 -42.71 -18.17 44.95
CA GLU A 278 -41.86 -18.93 45.88
C GLU A 278 -41.49 -18.09 47.11
N ILE A 279 -41.08 -16.82 46.92
CA ILE A 279 -40.81 -15.88 48.01
C ILE A 279 -42.08 -15.61 48.83
N ALA A 280 -43.24 -15.42 48.18
CA ALA A 280 -44.51 -15.24 48.89
C ALA A 280 -44.92 -16.49 49.69
N ALA A 281 -44.69 -17.70 49.16
CA ALA A 281 -44.93 -18.95 49.85
C ALA A 281 -43.99 -19.12 51.06
N LEU A 282 -42.68 -18.89 50.89
CA LEU A 282 -41.70 -18.92 51.98
C LEU A 282 -42.00 -17.87 53.07
N ILE A 283 -42.50 -16.69 52.69
CA ILE A 283 -42.96 -15.67 53.64
C ILE A 283 -44.22 -16.13 54.37
N ALA A 284 -45.19 -16.77 53.69
CA ALA A 284 -46.39 -17.31 54.32
C ALA A 284 -46.05 -18.47 55.28
N GLU A 285 -45.18 -19.39 54.88
CA GLU A 285 -44.64 -20.44 55.75
C GLU A 285 -43.90 -19.85 56.95
N ALA A 286 -43.02 -18.86 56.75
CA ALA A 286 -42.31 -18.20 57.85
C ALA A 286 -43.26 -17.46 58.79
N GLN A 287 -44.35 -16.87 58.29
CA GLN A 287 -45.43 -16.28 59.10
C GLN A 287 -46.20 -17.35 59.87
N GLU A 288 -46.52 -18.49 59.27
CA GLU A 288 -47.11 -19.64 59.96
C GLU A 288 -46.19 -20.20 61.03
N TYR A 289 -44.89 -20.37 60.76
CA TYR A 289 -43.92 -20.82 61.75
C TYR A 289 -43.78 -19.80 62.89
N ALA A 290 -43.72 -18.50 62.58
CA ALA A 290 -43.72 -17.44 63.59
C ALA A 290 -45.02 -17.43 64.42
N ALA A 291 -46.18 -17.68 63.82
CA ALA A 291 -47.45 -17.80 64.52
C ALA A 291 -47.49 -19.05 65.43
N LYS A 292 -47.03 -20.21 64.93
CA LYS A 292 -46.91 -21.47 65.71
C LYS A 292 -45.91 -21.33 66.86
N VAL A 293 -44.82 -20.57 66.69
CA VAL A 293 -43.86 -20.25 67.76
C VAL A 293 -44.45 -19.27 68.76
N ARG A 294 -45.14 -18.21 68.32
CA ARG A 294 -45.88 -17.30 69.22
C ARG A 294 -46.92 -18.06 70.03
N GLN A 295 -47.78 -18.86 69.39
CA GLN A 295 -48.77 -19.70 70.07
C GLN A 295 -48.11 -20.59 71.13
N ARG A 296 -46.99 -21.26 70.83
CA ARG A 296 -46.26 -22.05 71.84
C ARG A 296 -45.70 -21.21 72.99
N ILE A 297 -45.22 -20.00 72.72
CA ILE A 297 -44.75 -19.05 73.75
C ILE A 297 -45.93 -18.56 74.59
N ASP A 298 -47.10 -18.31 73.98
CA ASP A 298 -48.32 -17.86 74.66
C ASP A 298 -48.93 -19.00 75.50
N GLU A 299 -48.91 -20.24 75.01
CA GLU A 299 -49.27 -21.47 75.74
C GLU A 299 -48.32 -21.71 76.93
N GLN A 300 -47.00 -21.58 76.72
CA GLN A 300 -46.01 -21.66 77.80
C GLN A 300 -46.19 -20.52 78.81
N ALA A 301 -46.39 -19.28 78.35
CA ALA A 301 -46.62 -18.12 79.20
C ALA A 301 -47.93 -18.26 80.01
N ALA A 302 -49.01 -18.77 79.41
CA ALA A 302 -50.24 -19.10 80.12
C ALA A 302 -50.01 -20.19 81.17
N SER A 303 -49.24 -21.25 80.85
CA SER A 303 -48.88 -22.29 81.81
C SER A 303 -48.04 -21.75 82.97
N HIS A 304 -47.10 -20.83 82.69
CA HIS A 304 -46.28 -20.18 83.71
C HIS A 304 -47.07 -19.14 84.53
N GLN A 305 -48.02 -18.43 83.92
CA GLN A 305 -48.97 -17.57 84.65
C GLN A 305 -49.88 -18.40 85.56
N GLN A 306 -50.34 -19.57 85.12
CA GLN A 306 -51.13 -20.50 85.94
C GLN A 306 -50.29 -21.08 87.10
N GLN A 307 -49.04 -21.48 86.84
CA GLN A 307 -48.08 -21.88 87.88
C GLN A 307 -47.82 -20.74 88.89
N LEU A 308 -47.61 -19.51 88.41
CA LEU A 308 -47.43 -18.33 89.26
C LEU A 308 -48.70 -18.01 90.06
N ALA A 309 -49.89 -18.20 89.50
CA ALA A 309 -51.16 -18.02 90.22
C ALA A 309 -51.31 -19.06 91.36
N THR A 310 -50.97 -20.33 91.10
CA THR A 310 -50.93 -21.38 92.14
C THR A 310 -49.91 -21.03 93.22
N VAL A 311 -48.67 -20.65 92.87
CA VAL A 311 -47.64 -20.27 93.84
C VAL A 311 -48.01 -19.00 94.61
N GLN A 312 -48.69 -18.04 93.99
CA GLN A 312 -49.24 -16.87 94.70
C GLN A 312 -50.36 -17.26 95.67
N GLN A 313 -51.19 -18.25 95.33
CA GLN A 313 -52.21 -18.77 96.24
C GLN A 313 -51.57 -19.54 97.41
N ASP A 314 -50.62 -20.44 97.15
CA ASP A 314 -49.80 -21.09 98.19
C ASP A 314 -49.16 -20.06 99.14
N ILE A 315 -48.69 -18.93 98.62
CA ILE A 315 -48.11 -17.84 99.42
C ILE A 315 -49.17 -17.10 100.24
N ARG A 316 -50.42 -16.94 99.75
CA ARG A 316 -51.54 -16.41 100.55
C ARG A 316 -51.90 -17.39 101.66
N ASP A 317 -52.15 -18.64 101.33
CA ASP A 317 -52.57 -19.69 102.25
C ASP A 317 -51.52 -19.91 103.35
N ARG A 318 -50.22 -19.87 103.01
CA ARG A 318 -49.11 -19.89 103.98
C ARG A 318 -49.04 -18.63 104.84
N ARG A 319 -49.33 -17.44 104.31
CA ARG A 319 -49.39 -16.20 105.10
C ARG A 319 -50.58 -16.19 106.07
N GLU A 320 -51.74 -16.71 105.65
CA GLU A 320 -52.88 -16.90 106.55
C GLU A 320 -52.58 -17.95 107.63
N GLY A 321 -51.93 -19.06 107.27
CA GLY A 321 -51.45 -20.06 108.24
C GLY A 321 -50.47 -19.48 109.25
N LEU A 322 -49.50 -18.67 108.80
CA LEU A 322 -48.57 -17.95 109.68
C LEU A 322 -49.30 -16.94 110.58
N GLY A 323 -50.31 -16.22 110.07
CA GLY A 323 -51.12 -15.30 110.88
C GLY A 323 -51.93 -16.02 111.97
N ARG A 324 -52.47 -17.21 111.68
CA ARG A 324 -53.15 -18.06 112.67
C ARG A 324 -52.16 -18.51 113.75
N LEU A 325 -51.00 -19.06 113.36
CA LEU A 325 -49.93 -19.47 114.28
C LEU A 325 -49.40 -18.31 115.12
N GLN A 326 -49.34 -17.08 114.60
CA GLN A 326 -49.01 -15.89 115.37
C GLN A 326 -50.08 -15.56 116.41
N SER A 327 -51.37 -15.61 116.06
CA SER A 327 -52.45 -15.40 117.03
C SER A 327 -52.53 -16.49 118.12
N GLU A 328 -52.18 -17.73 117.78
CA GLU A 328 -52.05 -18.84 118.74
C GLU A 328 -50.84 -18.63 119.67
N LEU A 329 -49.72 -18.11 119.14
CA LEU A 329 -48.55 -17.75 119.92
C LEU A 329 -48.84 -16.58 120.88
N ASP A 330 -49.49 -15.51 120.41
CA ASP A 330 -49.81 -14.33 121.21
C ASP A 330 -50.80 -14.66 122.34
N THR A 331 -51.81 -15.49 122.06
CA THR A 331 -52.76 -15.95 123.10
C THR A 331 -52.10 -16.90 124.11
N ALA A 332 -51.19 -17.78 123.68
CA ALA A 332 -50.38 -18.59 124.60
C ALA A 332 -49.44 -17.72 125.47
N GLN A 333 -48.83 -16.67 124.91
CA GLN A 333 -48.00 -15.72 125.67
C GLN A 333 -48.82 -14.95 126.70
N GLN A 334 -50.03 -14.50 126.36
CA GLN A 334 -50.94 -13.83 127.29
C GLN A 334 -51.34 -14.76 128.46
N GLN A 335 -51.66 -16.02 128.20
CA GLN A 335 -51.92 -17.02 129.24
C GLN A 335 -50.71 -17.23 130.17
N LEU A 336 -49.49 -17.27 129.60
CA LEU A 336 -48.25 -17.40 130.37
C LEU A 336 -47.94 -16.15 131.22
N ALA A 337 -48.34 -14.96 130.76
CA ALA A 337 -48.24 -13.73 131.55
C ALA A 337 -49.24 -13.72 132.72
N GLN A 338 -50.48 -14.17 132.49
CA GLN A 338 -51.53 -14.28 133.51
C GLN A 338 -51.08 -15.19 134.67
N ILE A 339 -50.64 -16.42 134.35
CA ILE A 339 -50.17 -17.41 135.34
C ILE A 339 -49.00 -16.88 136.18
N ARG A 340 -48.11 -16.06 135.58
CA ARG A 340 -47.00 -15.42 136.31
C ARG A 340 -47.46 -14.34 137.29
N GLN A 341 -48.49 -13.56 136.93
CA GLN A 341 -49.07 -12.57 137.85
C GLN A 341 -49.76 -13.28 139.03
N ASP A 342 -50.59 -14.28 138.76
CA ASP A 342 -51.29 -15.05 139.80
C ASP A 342 -50.30 -15.73 140.77
N GLY A 343 -49.23 -16.34 140.24
CA GLY A 343 -48.14 -16.89 141.06
C GLY A 343 -47.50 -15.84 141.98
N SER A 344 -47.12 -14.69 141.43
CA SER A 344 -46.48 -13.60 142.19
C SER A 344 -47.36 -13.01 143.31
N ALA A 345 -48.69 -13.10 143.18
CA ALA A 345 -49.62 -12.72 144.25
C ALA A 345 -49.57 -13.71 145.41
N THR A 346 -49.60 -15.02 145.12
CA THR A 346 -49.57 -16.07 146.17
C THR A 346 -48.28 -16.07 146.99
N GLU A 347 -47.13 -15.80 146.38
CA GLU A 347 -45.84 -15.68 147.08
C GLU A 347 -45.82 -14.52 148.10
N GLN A 348 -46.42 -13.38 147.75
CA GLN A 348 -46.52 -12.22 148.64
C GLN A 348 -47.45 -12.47 149.84
N GLU A 349 -48.47 -13.31 149.70
CA GLU A 349 -49.30 -13.73 150.84
C GLU A 349 -48.57 -14.71 151.75
N LEU A 350 -47.81 -15.66 151.18
CA LEU A 350 -47.00 -16.62 151.93
C LEU A 350 -45.97 -15.91 152.83
N LEU A 351 -45.28 -14.89 152.30
CA LEU A 351 -44.30 -14.10 153.06
C LEU A 351 -44.95 -13.32 154.22
N LYS A 352 -46.16 -12.76 154.03
CA LYS A 352 -46.92 -12.08 155.10
C LYS A 352 -47.34 -13.04 156.22
N GLN A 353 -47.69 -14.29 155.89
CA GLN A 353 -47.99 -15.34 156.88
C GLN A 353 -46.74 -15.72 157.70
N GLN A 354 -45.60 -15.92 157.03
CA GLN A 354 -44.34 -16.27 157.71
C GLN A 354 -43.87 -15.18 158.69
N GLN A 355 -43.99 -13.90 158.33
CA GLN A 355 -43.61 -12.79 159.22
C GLN A 355 -44.43 -12.76 160.53
N ARG A 356 -45.74 -13.06 160.48
CA ARG A 356 -46.61 -13.14 161.68
C ARG A 356 -46.27 -14.31 162.62
N LEU A 357 -45.78 -15.43 162.07
CA LEU A 357 -45.24 -16.54 162.87
C LEU A 357 -43.86 -16.21 163.48
N GLY A 358 -43.15 -15.24 162.90
CA GLY A 358 -41.86 -14.74 163.40
C GLY A 358 -41.98 -13.78 164.59
N THR A 359 -43.02 -12.94 164.66
CA THR A 359 -43.23 -12.02 165.79
C THR A 359 -43.76 -12.75 167.02
N THR A 360 -44.84 -13.51 166.85
CA THR A 360 -45.52 -14.26 167.93
C THR A 360 -44.60 -15.24 168.67
N ARG A 361 -43.59 -15.80 167.98
CA ARG A 361 -42.57 -16.64 168.63
C ARG A 361 -41.62 -15.88 169.55
N ARG A 362 -41.32 -14.61 169.28
CA ARG A 362 -40.38 -13.79 170.09
C ARG A 362 -41.03 -13.31 171.38
N GLU A 363 -42.28 -12.84 171.27
CA GLU A 363 -43.14 -12.45 172.39
C GLU A 363 -43.26 -13.58 173.43
N LEU A 364 -43.42 -14.83 172.98
CA LEU A 364 -43.49 -16.00 173.86
C LEU A 364 -42.17 -16.29 174.62
N THR A 365 -41.01 -16.03 174.02
CA THR A 365 -39.70 -16.22 174.68
C THR A 365 -39.38 -15.16 175.72
N GLU A 366 -39.85 -13.92 175.56
CA GLU A 366 -39.62 -12.86 176.54
C GLU A 366 -40.42 -13.10 177.84
N GLU A 367 -41.67 -13.57 177.73
CA GLU A 367 -42.50 -13.92 178.88
C GLU A 367 -41.98 -15.12 179.68
N LEU A 368 -41.37 -16.12 179.03
CA LEU A 368 -40.76 -17.26 179.72
C LEU A 368 -39.56 -16.84 180.58
N ASN A 369 -38.71 -15.94 180.08
CA ASN A 369 -37.55 -15.45 180.83
C ASN A 369 -37.95 -14.64 182.07
N ARG A 370 -38.98 -13.78 181.96
CA ARG A 370 -39.57 -13.03 183.10
C ARG A 370 -40.02 -13.97 184.23
N LEU A 371 -40.51 -15.17 183.88
CA LEU A 371 -41.02 -16.16 184.83
C LEU A 371 -39.90 -16.93 185.57
N GLU A 372 -38.73 -17.10 184.96
CA GLU A 372 -37.57 -17.69 185.65
C GLU A 372 -36.91 -16.73 186.66
N GLU A 373 -36.78 -15.45 186.31
CA GLU A 373 -36.19 -14.44 187.20
C GLU A 373 -37.03 -14.26 188.47
N ALA A 374 -38.36 -14.26 188.34
CA ALA A 374 -39.29 -14.23 189.47
C ALA A 374 -39.13 -15.43 190.43
N ARG A 375 -38.75 -16.61 189.92
CA ARG A 375 -38.47 -17.80 190.76
C ARG A 375 -37.16 -17.68 191.53
N ARG A 376 -36.07 -17.25 190.86
CA ARG A 376 -34.75 -17.09 191.51
C ARG A 376 -34.77 -16.08 192.66
N ALA A 377 -35.63 -15.06 192.58
CA ALA A 377 -35.88 -14.13 193.68
C ALA A 377 -36.51 -14.83 194.90
N ALA A 378 -37.52 -15.68 194.70
CA ALA A 378 -38.27 -16.33 195.78
C ALA A 378 -37.40 -17.28 196.63
N ASP A 379 -36.54 -18.08 196.01
CA ASP A 379 -35.68 -19.04 196.72
C ASP A 379 -34.65 -18.33 197.64
N SER A 380 -34.26 -17.10 197.32
CA SER A 380 -33.37 -16.28 198.17
C SER A 380 -34.06 -15.83 199.48
N ALA A 381 -35.37 -15.57 199.44
CA ALA A 381 -36.12 -15.11 200.60
C ALA A 381 -36.32 -16.22 201.65
N ASP A 382 -36.50 -17.47 201.22
CA ASP A 382 -36.73 -18.61 202.13
C ASP A 382 -35.45 -19.08 202.87
N GLN A 383 -34.27 -18.60 202.45
CA GLN A 383 -33.02 -18.78 203.18
C GLN A 383 -32.95 -17.82 204.39
N HIS A 384 -33.19 -16.52 204.18
CA HIS A 384 -33.26 -15.55 205.30
C HIS A 384 -34.41 -15.86 206.28
N ALA A 385 -35.54 -16.42 205.81
CA ALA A 385 -36.66 -16.83 206.66
C ALA A 385 -36.32 -17.95 207.68
N LYS A 386 -35.18 -18.65 207.53
CA LYS A 386 -34.70 -19.67 208.49
C LYS A 386 -33.66 -19.12 209.47
N GLU A 387 -32.81 -18.18 209.07
CA GLU A 387 -31.92 -17.47 210.00
C GLU A 387 -32.69 -16.76 211.12
N VAL A 388 -33.82 -16.11 210.80
CA VAL A 388 -34.67 -15.44 211.80
C VAL A 388 -35.17 -16.41 212.88
N ARG A 389 -35.48 -17.66 212.51
CA ARG A 389 -35.94 -18.70 213.47
C ARG A 389 -34.84 -19.16 214.42
N SER A 390 -33.56 -18.94 214.08
CA SER A 390 -32.42 -19.24 214.97
C SER A 390 -32.28 -18.27 216.15
N ARG A 391 -32.80 -17.03 216.01
CA ARG A 391 -32.71 -15.98 217.04
C ARG A 391 -33.88 -16.01 218.01
N VAL A 392 -35.11 -15.92 217.52
CA VAL A 392 -36.32 -15.63 218.34
C VAL A 392 -36.56 -16.62 219.50
N LYS A 393 -36.22 -17.91 219.36
CA LYS A 393 -36.46 -18.91 220.44
C LYS A 393 -35.26 -19.19 221.36
N ARG A 394 -34.15 -18.44 221.24
CA ARG A 394 -33.13 -18.38 222.30
C ARG A 394 -33.52 -17.39 223.41
N GLU A 395 -34.27 -16.35 223.07
CA GLU A 395 -34.76 -15.34 224.02
C GLU A 395 -35.93 -15.86 224.88
N ALA A 396 -36.69 -16.83 224.38
CA ALA A 396 -37.74 -17.54 225.11
C ALA A 396 -37.23 -18.38 226.32
N LYS A 397 -35.92 -18.52 226.54
CA LYS A 397 -35.34 -19.33 227.63
C LYS A 397 -35.25 -18.60 228.99
N ARG A 398 -35.68 -17.33 229.11
CA ARG A 398 -35.46 -16.54 230.35
C ARG A 398 -36.65 -15.74 230.89
N VAL A 399 -37.84 -15.81 230.27
CA VAL A 399 -38.95 -14.86 230.55
C VAL A 399 -40.17 -15.53 231.22
N ALA A 400 -40.13 -16.85 231.50
CA ALA A 400 -41.29 -17.60 232.01
C ALA A 400 -41.08 -18.32 233.37
N ASP A 401 -39.88 -18.29 233.97
CA ASP A 401 -39.62 -19.01 235.23
C ASP A 401 -39.80 -18.15 236.51
N LEU A 402 -39.70 -16.82 236.44
CA LEU A 402 -39.71 -15.98 237.65
C LEU A 402 -40.21 -14.53 237.46
N ALA A 403 -41.25 -14.36 236.64
CA ALA A 403 -42.04 -13.13 236.57
C ALA A 403 -43.54 -13.46 236.42
N ALA A 404 -44.23 -14.04 237.42
CA ALA A 404 -43.76 -14.46 238.75
C ALA A 404 -44.75 -15.48 239.37
N ALA A 405 -44.73 -15.66 240.69
CA ALA A 405 -45.90 -16.15 241.41
C ALA A 405 -47.01 -15.07 241.42
N ALA A 406 -48.27 -15.50 241.28
CA ALA A 406 -49.48 -14.68 241.40
C ALA A 406 -49.69 -13.44 240.49
N VAL A 407 -49.16 -13.24 239.29
CA VAL A 407 -48.12 -13.90 238.44
C VAL A 407 -47.36 -12.71 237.82
N MET A 408 -46.82 -11.87 238.70
CA MET A 408 -46.57 -10.44 238.44
C MET A 408 -45.34 -10.18 237.53
N ALA A 409 -45.33 -9.24 236.58
CA ALA A 409 -45.80 -7.85 236.62
C ALA A 409 -45.05 -6.97 237.63
N ALA A 410 -44.79 -5.71 237.25
CA ALA A 410 -43.84 -4.79 237.90
C ALA A 410 -42.35 -5.28 237.86
N ALA A 411 -41.34 -4.42 237.81
CA ALA A 411 -41.32 -2.95 237.80
C ALA A 411 -40.21 -2.41 236.87
N THR A 412 -40.27 -1.11 236.52
CA THR A 412 -39.15 -0.20 236.13
C THR A 412 -38.06 -0.67 235.14
N GLY A 413 -37.65 0.08 234.10
CA GLY A 413 -37.96 1.45 233.66
C GLY A 413 -36.69 2.23 233.25
N GLY A 414 -36.71 2.94 232.11
CA GLY A 414 -35.62 3.84 231.61
C GLY A 414 -34.49 3.16 230.81
N ALA A 415 -33.50 3.86 230.21
CA ALA A 415 -33.41 5.26 229.72
C ALA A 415 -32.05 5.52 228.98
N ALA A 416 -31.98 6.53 228.07
CA ALA A 416 -30.76 7.14 227.46
C ALA A 416 -29.89 6.25 226.51
N THR A 417 -28.94 6.70 225.64
CA THR A 417 -28.32 8.03 225.31
C THR A 417 -27.83 8.10 223.81
N ALA A 418 -26.98 9.09 223.40
CA ALA A 418 -26.42 9.37 222.03
C ALA A 418 -25.21 8.47 221.60
N GLU A 419 -24.40 8.60 220.50
CA GLU A 419 -23.95 9.75 219.62
C GLU A 419 -23.32 9.30 218.21
N TYR A 420 -22.53 10.15 217.47
CA TYR A 420 -22.04 10.15 216.00
C TYR A 420 -20.91 9.13 215.52
N PRO A 421 -20.25 9.06 214.26
CA PRO A 421 -20.09 9.91 212.97
C PRO A 421 -19.81 9.32 211.44
N GLN A 422 -20.01 10.11 210.30
CA GLN A 422 -19.32 10.37 208.89
C GLN A 422 -18.97 9.44 207.54
N VAL A 423 -19.48 9.71 206.22
CA VAL A 423 -19.09 9.71 204.63
C VAL A 423 -18.68 8.58 203.47
N VAL A 424 -18.95 8.67 202.06
CA VAL A 424 -18.47 7.83 200.77
C VAL A 424 -18.85 8.15 199.17
N ALA A 425 -18.26 7.59 197.98
CA ALA A 425 -18.59 7.66 196.39
C ALA A 425 -17.75 6.73 195.29
N ARG A 426 -17.70 6.49 193.86
CA ARG A 426 -18.32 6.60 192.37
C ARG A 426 -17.64 5.58 191.21
N ASN A 427 -17.60 5.39 189.78
CA ASN A 427 -17.87 5.91 188.29
C ASN A 427 -17.79 4.88 186.94
N LEU A 428 -17.73 5.19 185.54
CA LEU A 428 -17.97 4.31 184.21
C LEU A 428 -17.42 4.62 182.65
N ALA A 429 -17.38 3.75 181.50
CA ALA A 429 -17.03 3.97 179.93
C ALA A 429 -17.13 2.84 178.67
N ALA A 430 -17.06 3.04 177.24
CA ALA A 430 -17.00 2.05 175.97
C ALA A 430 -16.87 2.46 174.32
N SER A 431 -16.56 1.61 173.19
CA SER A 431 -16.54 1.88 171.58
C SER A 431 -16.09 0.82 170.34
N GLY A 432 -16.36 0.90 168.91
CA GLY A 432 -15.71 0.16 167.63
C GLY A 432 -16.27 0.01 166.03
N ASP A 433 -15.52 -0.48 164.90
CA ASP A 433 -15.78 -1.22 163.47
C ASP A 433 -15.61 -0.74 161.84
N ALA A 434 -15.35 -1.56 160.67
CA ALA A 434 -15.32 -1.29 159.06
C ALA A 434 -14.88 -2.34 157.77
N PRO A 435 -15.23 -2.23 156.36
CA PRO A 435 -14.92 -3.16 155.06
C PRO A 435 -14.80 -2.73 153.40
N ALA A 436 -14.42 -3.55 152.26
CA ALA A 436 -14.39 -3.27 150.66
C ALA A 436 -14.06 -4.36 149.37
N PRO A 437 -14.19 -4.15 147.94
CA PRO A 437 -14.07 -5.12 146.64
C PRO A 437 -13.62 -4.78 145.03
N GLU A 438 -13.63 -5.71 143.92
CA GLU A 438 -13.72 -5.73 142.28
C GLU A 438 -12.53 -5.81 141.09
N ALA A 439 -12.43 -6.06 139.66
CA ALA A 439 -13.07 -6.52 138.24
C ALA A 439 -12.16 -6.77 136.81
N PRO A 440 -12.58 -7.22 135.49
CA PRO A 440 -11.79 -7.76 134.17
C PRO A 440 -12.12 -7.65 132.50
N ASP A 441 -11.36 -8.27 131.44
CA ASP A 441 -11.50 -8.74 129.86
C ASP A 441 -11.00 -8.00 128.43
N ALA A 442 -10.83 -8.32 127.01
CA ALA A 442 -10.87 -9.34 125.76
C ALA A 442 -10.22 -8.83 124.26
N VAL A 443 -10.05 -9.22 122.86
CA VAL A 443 -10.18 -10.19 121.56
C VAL A 443 -9.24 -9.81 120.19
N SER A 444 -9.06 -10.14 118.78
CA SER A 444 -9.39 -10.92 117.39
C SER A 444 -8.28 -10.84 116.10
N HIS A 445 -8.17 -11.12 114.68
CA HIS A 445 -8.73 -11.70 113.29
C HIS A 445 -7.80 -11.81 111.85
N PRO A 446 -8.13 -12.31 110.52
CA PRO A 446 -7.32 -12.67 109.15
C PRO A 446 -7.65 -12.07 107.62
N PRO A 447 -7.40 -12.42 106.21
CA PRO A 447 -6.78 -13.45 105.12
C PRO A 447 -6.10 -13.05 103.60
N ILE A 448 -6.06 -13.82 102.37
CA ILE A 448 -5.20 -13.70 100.98
C ILE A 448 -5.60 -14.23 99.42
N GLY A 449 -4.79 -14.22 98.22
CA GLY A 449 -5.04 -14.63 96.67
C GLY A 449 -3.93 -14.82 95.40
N GLU A 450 -4.17 -15.09 94.01
CA GLU A 450 -3.18 -15.48 92.76
C GLU A 450 -3.45 -15.36 91.08
N THR A 451 -2.70 -15.93 89.98
CA THR A 451 -2.50 -15.52 88.42
C THR A 451 -2.11 -16.50 87.07
N PRO A 452 -1.91 -16.11 85.68
CA PRO A 452 -1.77 -16.92 84.30
C PRO A 452 -0.83 -16.58 82.92
N LYS A 453 -0.81 -17.27 81.65
CA LYS A 453 0.09 -17.10 80.30
C LYS A 453 -0.22 -17.74 78.77
N LEU A 454 0.39 -17.41 77.52
CA LEU A 454 0.15 -17.88 75.99
C LEU A 454 1.31 -18.20 74.78
N PRO A 455 1.34 -17.99 73.34
CA PRO A 455 1.85 -18.87 72.10
C PRO A 455 2.66 -18.38 70.69
N ASP A 456 2.71 -19.13 69.47
CA ASP A 456 2.95 -18.90 67.88
C ASP A 456 4.36 -18.99 66.97
N GLU A 457 4.73 -19.08 65.58
CA GLU A 457 4.34 -19.34 64.04
C GLU A 457 5.51 -19.43 62.80
N GLY A 458 5.36 -19.69 61.39
CA GLY A 458 6.42 -19.77 60.18
C GLY A 458 6.18 -19.94 58.51
N ALA A 459 7.18 -19.99 57.46
CA ALA A 459 7.07 -19.98 55.86
C ALA A 459 8.27 -20.35 54.74
N ASP A 460 8.18 -20.07 53.36
CA ASP A 460 9.19 -19.82 52.14
C ASP A 460 9.58 -20.73 50.82
N GLY A 461 10.01 -20.14 49.61
CA GLY A 461 10.76 -20.79 48.40
C GLY A 461 10.79 -20.21 46.88
N GLU A 462 11.83 -20.45 45.97
CA GLU A 462 12.03 -19.91 44.53
C GLU A 462 12.84 -20.82 43.46
N GLY A 463 12.88 -20.57 42.10
CA GLY A 463 13.60 -21.41 41.04
C GLY A 463 13.73 -20.95 39.52
N ARG A 464 14.52 -21.61 38.60
CA ARG A 464 15.06 -21.03 37.29
C ARG A 464 15.49 -21.96 36.07
N ILE A 465 15.18 -21.57 34.79
CA ILE A 465 15.75 -21.89 33.40
C ILE A 465 15.71 -23.34 32.77
N GLY A 466 15.50 -23.45 31.42
CA GLY A 466 15.76 -24.66 30.58
C GLY A 466 15.58 -24.51 29.03
N GLN A 467 16.28 -25.32 28.19
CA GLN A 467 16.37 -25.25 26.70
C GLN A 467 15.50 -26.27 25.90
N ALA A 468 15.48 -26.17 24.56
CA ALA A 468 14.99 -27.17 23.58
C ALA A 468 16.15 -27.75 22.71
N PRO A 469 15.97 -28.88 21.99
CA PRO A 469 16.13 -28.84 20.51
C PRO A 469 15.37 -29.93 19.66
N GLU A 470 15.52 -29.79 18.33
CA GLU A 470 15.55 -30.83 17.25
C GLU A 470 14.29 -31.46 16.61
N ALA A 471 14.52 -32.08 15.43
CA ALA A 471 13.58 -32.51 14.36
C ALA A 471 14.08 -33.85 13.73
N PRO A 472 13.90 -34.29 12.44
CA PRO A 472 13.13 -33.79 11.28
C PRO A 472 12.28 -34.87 10.53
N GLY A 473 11.66 -34.53 9.37
CA GLY A 473 10.90 -35.48 8.52
C GLY A 473 10.70 -35.07 7.04
N VAL A 474 11.31 -35.85 6.13
CA VAL A 474 11.37 -35.77 4.64
C VAL A 474 10.11 -36.42 4.00
N ALA A 475 9.61 -36.15 2.77
CA ALA A 475 9.65 -34.98 1.87
C ALA A 475 8.46 -34.99 0.82
N PRO A 476 8.61 -35.04 -0.54
CA PRO A 476 8.02 -34.00 -1.39
C PRO A 476 6.93 -34.47 -2.40
N VAL A 477 6.28 -33.51 -3.06
CA VAL A 477 5.42 -33.73 -4.24
C VAL A 477 5.79 -32.73 -5.34
N SER A 478 5.91 -33.20 -6.59
CA SER A 478 6.26 -32.41 -7.77
C SER A 478 5.04 -31.90 -8.54
N SER A 479 5.08 -30.65 -9.01
CA SER A 479 4.13 -30.11 -9.99
C SER A 479 4.75 -30.04 -11.38
N THR A 480 4.02 -30.48 -12.39
CA THR A 480 4.52 -30.62 -13.78
C THR A 480 4.08 -29.45 -14.66
N GLU A 481 5.03 -28.91 -15.43
CA GLU A 481 4.80 -27.87 -16.44
C GLU A 481 4.41 -28.51 -17.80
N PRO A 482 3.29 -28.12 -18.44
CA PRO A 482 2.90 -28.63 -19.75
C PRO A 482 3.44 -27.77 -20.90
N ALA A 483 4.20 -28.38 -21.82
CA ALA A 483 4.70 -27.71 -23.02
C ALA A 483 3.61 -27.47 -24.08
N ALA A 484 3.72 -26.36 -24.82
CA ALA A 484 2.83 -26.01 -25.92
C ALA A 484 3.36 -26.53 -27.28
N PRO A 485 2.50 -27.10 -28.14
CA PRO A 485 2.82 -27.40 -29.55
C PRO A 485 1.91 -26.66 -30.55
N GLY A 486 2.46 -26.32 -31.72
CA GLY A 486 1.66 -26.07 -32.94
C GLY A 486 1.70 -24.65 -33.49
N GLU A 487 2.77 -24.30 -34.21
CA GLU A 487 2.75 -23.23 -35.21
C GLU A 487 3.00 -23.85 -36.59
N THR A 488 1.96 -23.88 -37.44
CA THR A 488 2.00 -24.46 -38.79
C THR A 488 1.65 -23.41 -39.82
N VAL A 489 2.62 -23.01 -40.65
CA VAL A 489 2.46 -22.01 -41.69
C VAL A 489 2.33 -22.69 -43.07
N PRO A 490 1.16 -22.64 -43.73
CA PRO A 490 1.03 -22.90 -45.15
C PRO A 490 1.10 -21.58 -45.94
N VAL A 491 2.07 -21.48 -46.86
CA VAL A 491 2.13 -20.39 -47.85
C VAL A 491 1.54 -20.90 -49.17
N ALA A 492 0.54 -20.18 -49.70
CA ALA A 492 0.02 -20.33 -51.06
C ALA A 492 1.08 -19.85 -52.09
N GLY A 493 1.09 -20.30 -53.35
CA GLY A 493 0.00 -20.90 -54.12
C GLY A 493 -0.34 -19.98 -55.29
#